data_AF-A0A9D7H2I2-F1
#
_entry.id   AF-A0A9D7H2I2-F1
#
_cell.length_a   1.000
_cell.length_b   1.000
_cell.length_c   1.000
_cell.angle_alpha   90.00
_cell.angle_beta   90.00
_cell.angle_gamma   90.00
#
_symmetry.space_group_name_H-M   'P 1'
#
loop_
_entity.id
_entity.type
_entity.pdbx_description
1 polymer ?
#
loop_
_entity_poly.entity_id
_entity_poly.type
_entity_poly.pdbx_seq_one_letter_code
_entity_poly.pdbx_strand_id
1 'polypeptide(L)'
;MVSVATALLLSACGSGKTLPDLPYDVPAAERPAPPPETQTSVLPGAVDAAGETSAASVAAPEAGAPEVDTLPPACARVVAPGITVADVVRRAYELAYGRAPERYELVLHALEIDQGKPRITLLHELVRAPELETTTVGLTNAQFVVVVIQRFFHRAPTGDEVSSGTFALSRHFASRPQYADSLVGAAEFALASNPEHAYFF
;
A
#
# COMPACT_ATOMS: atom_id res chain seq x y z
N MET A 1 27.36 17.28 -5.66
CA MET A 1 26.79 18.65 -5.53
C MET A 1 25.28 18.52 -5.65
N VAL A 2 24.58 18.37 -4.52
CA VAL A 2 23.11 18.36 -4.48
C VAL A 2 22.65 19.81 -4.55
N SER A 3 21.84 20.14 -5.55
CA SER A 3 21.42 21.50 -5.84
C SER A 3 20.57 22.06 -4.70
N VAL A 4 20.85 23.31 -4.30
CA VAL A 4 20.13 24.08 -3.26
C VAL A 4 18.63 24.25 -3.59
N ALA A 5 18.22 23.97 -4.83
CA ALA A 5 16.82 23.96 -5.25
C ALA A 5 15.94 22.88 -4.55
N THR A 6 16.54 21.80 -4.02
CA THR A 6 15.77 20.75 -3.32
C THR A 6 15.32 21.17 -1.92
N ALA A 7 16.00 22.13 -1.28
CA ALA A 7 15.74 22.49 0.12
C ALA A 7 14.51 23.40 0.33
N LEU A 8 14.04 24.10 -0.70
CA LEU A 8 12.89 25.01 -0.60
C LEU A 8 11.52 24.35 -0.85
N LEU A 9 11.50 23.10 -1.34
CA LEU A 9 10.26 22.37 -1.63
C LEU A 9 9.75 21.49 -0.46
N LEU A 10 10.58 21.23 0.56
CA LEU A 10 10.21 20.35 1.68
C LEU A 10 9.43 21.04 2.82
N SER A 11 9.31 22.37 2.83
CA SER A 11 8.74 23.10 3.97
C SER A 11 7.20 23.19 4.00
N ALA A 12 6.51 22.68 2.98
CA ALA A 12 5.05 22.78 2.88
C ALA A 12 4.44 21.37 2.93
N CYS A 13 4.63 20.65 4.05
CA CYS A 13 4.13 19.28 4.20
C CYS A 13 3.47 18.88 5.55
N GLY A 14 2.33 19.47 5.93
CA GLY A 14 1.39 18.99 6.96
C GLY A 14 0.41 17.85 6.57
N SER A 15 -0.09 17.13 7.57
CA SER A 15 -0.95 15.97 7.38
C SER A 15 -2.42 16.34 7.24
N GLY A 16 -3.14 15.75 6.27
CA GLY A 16 -4.59 15.62 6.39
C GLY A 16 -5.38 15.42 5.10
N LYS A 17 -5.93 14.23 4.92
CA LYS A 17 -7.39 13.95 4.96
C LYS A 17 -7.61 12.45 4.79
N THR A 18 -8.31 11.86 5.75
CA THR A 18 -8.87 10.51 5.66
C THR A 18 -9.73 10.45 4.41
N LEU A 19 -9.42 9.54 3.48
CA LEU A 19 -10.28 9.25 2.33
C LEU A 19 -11.67 8.87 2.85
N PRO A 20 -12.76 9.27 2.16
CA PRO A 20 -14.09 8.74 2.47
C PRO A 20 -14.03 7.22 2.36
N ASP A 21 -14.49 6.52 3.41
CA ASP A 21 -14.73 5.07 3.40
C ASP A 21 -15.63 4.77 2.19
N LEU A 22 -15.02 4.25 1.12
CA LEU A 22 -15.79 3.63 0.04
C LEU A 22 -16.36 2.35 0.65
N PRO A 23 -17.70 2.17 0.68
CA PRO A 23 -18.28 0.92 1.17
C PRO A 23 -17.97 -0.19 0.16
N TYR A 24 -16.82 -0.82 0.31
CA TYR A 24 -16.55 -2.11 -0.31
C TYR A 24 -17.19 -3.18 0.58
N ASP A 25 -18.46 -3.45 0.33
CA ASP A 25 -19.08 -4.72 0.75
C ASP A 25 -18.39 -5.83 -0.04
N VAL A 26 -17.35 -6.43 0.57
CA VAL A 26 -16.80 -7.69 0.08
C VAL A 26 -17.88 -8.74 0.36
N PRO A 27 -18.54 -9.32 -0.66
CA PRO A 27 -19.50 -10.38 -0.41
C PRO A 27 -18.79 -11.49 0.34
N ALA A 28 -19.39 -11.96 1.42
CA ALA A 28 -18.92 -13.07 2.24
C ALA A 28 -19.01 -14.41 1.46
N ALA A 29 -18.35 -14.49 0.32
CA ALA A 29 -18.20 -15.71 -0.45
C ALA A 29 -16.96 -16.45 0.07
N GLU A 30 -17.23 -17.48 0.85
CA GLU A 30 -16.35 -18.60 1.19
C GLU A 30 -14.95 -18.22 1.70
N ARG A 31 -14.88 -17.83 2.98
CA ARG A 31 -13.68 -18.13 3.76
C ARG A 31 -13.42 -19.65 3.69
N PRO A 32 -12.24 -20.10 3.25
CA PRO A 32 -11.83 -21.49 3.40
C PRO A 32 -11.98 -21.90 4.86
N ALA A 33 -12.52 -23.10 5.11
CA ALA A 33 -12.62 -23.64 6.45
C ALA A 33 -11.25 -23.57 7.15
N PRO A 34 -11.18 -23.13 8.42
CA PRO A 34 -9.93 -23.11 9.15
C PRO A 34 -9.33 -24.52 9.18
N PRO A 35 -8.01 -24.67 9.08
CA PRO A 35 -7.36 -25.97 9.23
C PRO A 35 -7.71 -26.57 10.61
N PRO A 36 -7.80 -27.90 10.75
CA PRO A 36 -8.09 -28.54 12.02
C PRO A 36 -7.06 -28.10 13.06
N GLU A 37 -7.53 -27.57 14.19
CA GLU A 37 -6.68 -27.09 15.27
C GLU A 37 -5.88 -28.24 15.88
N THR A 38 -4.56 -28.19 15.75
CA THR A 38 -3.66 -29.04 16.52
C THR A 38 -3.71 -28.56 17.98
N GLN A 39 -4.44 -29.29 18.82
CA GLN A 39 -4.56 -29.00 20.25
C GLN A 39 -3.18 -29.01 20.91
N THR A 40 -2.66 -27.82 21.22
CA THR A 40 -1.47 -27.66 22.06
C THR A 40 -1.95 -27.64 23.50
N SER A 41 -1.59 -28.68 24.25
CA SER A 41 -1.89 -28.81 25.67
C SER A 41 -1.18 -27.71 26.46
N VAL A 42 -1.93 -26.77 27.04
CA VAL A 42 -1.42 -25.70 27.90
C VAL A 42 -1.67 -26.08 29.36
N LEU A 43 -0.57 -26.13 30.14
CA LEU A 43 -0.59 -26.30 31.59
C LEU A 43 -1.15 -25.03 32.29
N PRO A 44 -1.93 -25.16 33.37
CA PRO A 44 -2.41 -24.02 34.15
C PRO A 44 -1.40 -23.61 35.25
N GLY A 45 -1.11 -22.31 35.33
CA GLY A 45 -0.38 -21.68 36.44
C GLY A 45 -0.92 -20.27 36.73
N ALA A 46 -1.47 -20.10 37.92
CA ALA A 46 -1.98 -18.86 38.53
C ALA A 46 -0.82 -17.88 38.91
N VAL A 47 -0.95 -16.59 39.24
CA VAL A 47 -1.89 -15.80 40.06
C VAL A 47 -1.64 -14.27 39.85
N ASP A 48 -2.68 -13.46 40.06
CA ASP A 48 -2.80 -12.12 40.68
C ASP A 48 -1.75 -11.01 40.52
N ALA A 49 -2.19 -9.79 40.14
CA ALA A 49 -2.25 -8.63 41.05
C ALA A 49 -2.79 -7.36 40.35
N ALA A 50 -3.70 -6.68 41.06
CA ALA A 50 -4.33 -5.42 40.73
C ALA A 50 -3.37 -4.21 40.77
N GLY A 51 -3.69 -3.17 40.00
CA GLY A 51 -2.99 -1.89 40.02
C GLY A 51 -3.71 -0.83 39.21
N GLU A 52 -4.77 -0.24 39.78
CA GLU A 52 -5.41 0.99 39.32
C GLU A 52 -4.45 2.18 39.46
N THR A 53 -4.22 2.97 38.40
CA THR A 53 -3.81 4.37 38.53
C THR A 53 -4.54 5.27 37.51
N SER A 54 -5.51 5.98 38.08
CA SER A 54 -6.02 7.33 37.81
C SER A 54 -5.61 8.06 36.52
N ALA A 55 -6.64 8.41 35.76
CA ALA A 55 -6.63 9.35 34.66
C ALA A 55 -6.30 10.78 35.13
N ALA A 56 -5.22 11.36 34.58
CA ALA A 56 -4.99 12.80 34.57
C ALA A 56 -5.41 13.34 33.19
N SER A 57 -6.63 13.89 33.13
CA SER A 57 -7.16 14.59 31.96
C SER A 57 -6.44 15.94 31.82
N VAL A 58 -5.35 15.95 31.06
CA VAL A 58 -4.71 17.19 30.59
C VAL A 58 -5.56 17.74 29.46
N ALA A 59 -6.14 18.93 29.67
CA ALA A 59 -6.86 19.66 28.64
C ALA A 59 -5.94 19.89 27.44
N ALA A 60 -6.28 19.24 26.32
CA ALA A 60 -5.60 19.45 25.05
C ALA A 60 -5.75 20.93 24.65
N PRO A 61 -4.67 21.60 24.23
CA PRO A 61 -4.76 22.96 23.73
C PRO A 61 -5.73 22.97 22.54
N GLU A 62 -6.67 23.91 22.53
CA GLU A 62 -7.57 24.15 21.41
C GLU A 62 -6.74 24.27 20.14
N ALA A 63 -6.81 23.23 19.32
CA ALA A 63 -6.13 23.16 18.04
C ALA A 63 -6.65 24.32 17.20
N GLY A 64 -5.77 25.31 16.98
CA GLY A 64 -6.01 26.36 16.00
C GLY A 64 -6.49 25.73 14.69
N ALA A 65 -7.50 26.35 14.08
CA ALA A 65 -8.12 25.86 12.87
C ALA A 65 -7.05 25.36 11.89
N PRO A 66 -7.16 24.11 11.38
CA PRO A 66 -6.14 23.55 10.51
C PRO A 66 -5.98 24.49 9.32
N GLU A 67 -4.76 25.02 9.19
CA GLU A 67 -4.34 25.79 8.04
C GLU A 67 -4.81 25.06 6.78
N VAL A 68 -5.54 25.76 5.91
CA VAL A 68 -6.15 25.15 4.72
C VAL A 68 -5.01 24.68 3.82
N ASP A 69 -4.71 23.40 3.97
CA ASP A 69 -3.48 22.79 3.51
C ASP A 69 -3.58 22.54 2.00
N THR A 70 -3.27 23.58 1.23
CA THR A 70 -3.27 23.51 -0.22
C THR A 70 -2.16 22.59 -0.69
N LEU A 71 -2.55 21.46 -1.29
CA LEU A 71 -1.64 20.59 -2.04
C LEU A 71 -0.90 21.42 -3.10
N PRO A 72 0.39 21.12 -3.37
CA PRO A 72 1.10 21.80 -4.44
C PRO A 72 0.39 21.54 -5.79
N PRO A 73 0.46 22.49 -6.74
CA PRO A 73 -0.29 22.43 -7.99
C PRO A 73 -0.02 21.14 -8.79
N ALA A 74 1.19 20.58 -8.70
CA ALA A 74 1.54 19.29 -9.32
C ALA A 74 0.65 18.13 -8.84
N CYS A 75 0.31 18.09 -7.55
CA CYS A 75 -0.56 17.05 -6.98
C CYS A 75 -2.02 17.18 -7.45
N ALA A 76 -2.48 18.40 -7.74
CA ALA A 76 -3.86 18.68 -8.16
C ALA A 76 -4.09 18.53 -9.67
N ARG A 77 -3.04 18.27 -10.47
CA ARG A 77 -3.16 18.10 -11.91
C ARG A 77 -4.06 16.90 -12.23
N VAL A 78 -5.05 17.11 -13.06
CA VAL A 78 -5.99 16.09 -13.53
C VAL A 78 -5.35 15.30 -14.67
N VAL A 79 -5.27 13.97 -14.55
CA VAL A 79 -4.71 13.07 -15.57
C VAL A 79 -5.79 12.31 -16.33
N ALA A 80 -6.97 12.14 -15.73
CA ALA A 80 -8.20 11.60 -16.32
C ALA A 80 -9.41 12.22 -15.61
N PRO A 81 -10.64 12.14 -16.15
CA PRO A 81 -11.82 12.73 -15.52
C PRO A 81 -11.97 12.32 -14.04
N GLY A 82 -11.80 13.28 -13.13
CA GLY A 82 -11.90 13.05 -11.68
C GLY A 82 -10.67 12.39 -11.02
N ILE A 83 -9.59 12.12 -11.75
CA ILE A 83 -8.37 11.49 -11.24
C ILE A 83 -7.22 12.49 -11.27
N THR A 84 -6.63 12.76 -10.11
CA THR A 84 -5.45 13.63 -9.98
C THR A 84 -4.15 12.83 -9.97
N VAL A 85 -3.01 13.49 -10.23
CA VAL A 85 -1.69 12.89 -10.05
C VAL A 85 -1.50 12.35 -8.62
N ALA A 86 -2.03 13.05 -7.61
CA ALA A 86 -1.97 12.56 -6.23
C ALA A 86 -2.71 11.23 -6.05
N ASP A 87 -3.83 11.03 -6.73
CA ASP A 87 -4.59 9.77 -6.67
C ASP A 87 -3.80 8.62 -7.31
N VAL A 88 -3.11 8.87 -8.42
CA VAL A 88 -2.21 7.90 -9.05
C VAL A 88 -1.09 7.48 -8.09
N VAL A 89 -0.42 8.44 -7.45
CA VAL A 89 0.68 8.13 -6.51
C VAL A 89 0.16 7.36 -5.30
N ARG A 90 -0.97 7.80 -4.70
CA ARG A 90 -1.60 7.09 -3.58
C ARG A 90 -1.93 5.64 -3.96
N ARG A 91 -2.48 5.45 -5.15
CA ARG A 91 -2.81 4.11 -5.65
C ARG A 91 -1.57 3.25 -5.84
N ALA A 92 -0.49 3.80 -6.43
CA ALA A 92 0.76 3.07 -6.59
C ALA A 92 1.33 2.59 -5.23
N TYR A 93 1.25 3.41 -4.20
CA TYR A 93 1.65 3.06 -2.83
C TYR A 93 0.74 2.02 -2.17
N GLU A 94 -0.57 2.12 -2.38
CA GLU A 94 -1.53 1.12 -1.90
C GLU A 94 -1.27 -0.25 -2.55
N LEU A 95 -0.98 -0.26 -3.86
CA LEU A 95 -0.65 -1.48 -4.60
C LEU A 95 0.68 -2.08 -4.16
N ALA A 96 1.72 -1.26 -4.01
CA ALA A 96 3.05 -1.74 -3.62
C ALA A 96 3.10 -2.17 -2.14
N TYR A 97 2.68 -1.28 -1.24
CA TYR A 97 2.94 -1.43 0.19
C TYR A 97 1.68 -1.66 1.02
N GLY A 98 0.49 -1.35 0.50
CA GLY A 98 -0.76 -1.40 1.26
C GLY A 98 -0.87 -0.29 2.30
N ARG A 99 -0.22 0.86 2.06
CA ARG A 99 -0.31 2.07 2.89
C ARG A 99 -0.46 3.31 2.00
N ALA A 100 -0.89 4.41 2.60
CA ALA A 100 -0.80 5.72 1.95
C ALA A 100 0.66 6.22 1.91
N PRO A 101 1.06 6.97 0.87
CA PRO A 101 2.35 7.65 0.86
C PRO A 101 2.40 8.73 1.95
N GLU A 102 3.58 8.93 2.52
CA GLU A 102 3.84 10.10 3.34
C GLU A 102 3.80 11.36 2.47
N ARG A 103 3.62 12.54 3.07
CA ARG A 103 3.40 13.74 2.27
C ARG A 103 4.60 14.10 1.39
N TYR A 104 5.83 13.93 1.89
CA TYR A 104 7.02 14.20 1.08
C TYR A 104 7.11 13.24 -0.11
N GLU A 105 6.76 11.95 0.08
CA GLU A 105 6.72 10.94 -0.98
C GLU A 105 5.68 11.29 -2.04
N LEU A 106 4.49 11.68 -1.59
CA LEU A 106 3.39 12.10 -2.45
C LEU A 106 3.80 13.27 -3.35
N VAL A 107 4.44 14.30 -2.77
CA VAL A 107 4.90 15.48 -3.50
C VAL A 107 6.03 15.14 -4.46
N LEU A 108 7.01 14.35 -4.01
CA LEU A 108 8.15 13.93 -4.83
C LEU A 108 7.67 13.17 -6.08
N HIS A 109 6.88 12.11 -5.90
CA HIS A 109 6.44 11.28 -7.01
C HIS A 109 5.40 11.97 -7.89
N ALA A 110 4.58 12.87 -7.33
CA ALA A 110 3.69 13.70 -8.15
C ALA A 110 4.47 14.64 -9.06
N LEU A 111 5.56 15.25 -8.57
CA LEU A 111 6.43 16.09 -9.39
C LEU A 111 7.13 15.29 -10.50
N GLU A 112 7.61 14.08 -10.19
CA GLU A 112 8.22 13.20 -11.20
C GLU A 112 7.24 12.82 -12.31
N ILE A 113 5.99 12.48 -11.96
CA ILE A 113 4.94 12.20 -12.94
C ILE A 113 4.60 13.45 -13.76
N ASP A 114 4.51 14.63 -13.13
CA ASP A 114 4.26 15.89 -13.82
C ASP A 114 5.39 16.24 -14.81
N GLN A 115 6.63 15.86 -14.48
CA GLN A 115 7.81 15.96 -15.34
C GLN A 115 7.89 14.87 -16.43
N GLY A 116 6.89 14.00 -16.52
CA GLY A 116 6.77 13.00 -17.57
C GLY A 116 7.28 11.60 -17.21
N LYS A 117 7.59 11.31 -15.93
CA LYS A 117 7.83 9.93 -15.49
C LYS A 117 6.59 9.08 -15.80
N PRO A 118 6.71 7.97 -16.52
CA PRO A 118 5.58 7.08 -16.75
C PRO A 118 5.05 6.52 -15.43
N ARG A 119 3.73 6.50 -15.27
CA ARG A 119 3.05 6.06 -14.04
C ARG A 119 3.40 4.61 -13.68
N ILE A 120 3.54 3.74 -14.70
CA ILE A 120 3.97 2.35 -14.52
C ILE A 120 5.41 2.25 -14.01
N THR A 121 6.29 3.16 -14.42
CA THR A 121 7.69 3.21 -13.96
C THR A 121 7.74 3.48 -12.46
N LEU A 122 6.89 4.36 -11.93
CA LEU A 122 6.79 4.59 -10.49
C LEU A 122 6.42 3.29 -9.75
N LEU A 123 5.43 2.54 -10.23
CA LEU A 123 5.05 1.29 -9.58
C LEU A 123 6.17 0.25 -9.60
N HIS A 124 6.88 0.11 -10.73
CA HIS A 124 8.07 -0.75 -10.83
C HIS A 124 9.16 -0.34 -9.82
N GLU A 125 9.40 0.96 -9.64
CA GLU A 125 10.35 1.47 -8.65
C GLU A 125 9.92 1.11 -7.22
N LEU A 126 8.63 1.28 -6.90
CA LEU A 126 8.10 0.98 -5.56
C LEU A 126 8.16 -0.51 -5.22
N VAL A 127 7.77 -1.41 -6.13
CA VAL A 127 7.84 -2.86 -5.86
C VAL A 127 9.28 -3.40 -5.78
N ARG A 128 10.25 -2.67 -6.33
CA ARG A 128 11.68 -2.98 -6.24
C ARG A 128 12.36 -2.31 -5.05
N ALA A 129 11.67 -1.42 -4.35
CA ALA A 129 12.23 -0.74 -3.19
C ALA A 129 12.40 -1.72 -2.02
N PRO A 130 13.41 -1.51 -1.15
CA PRO A 130 13.60 -2.31 0.06
C PRO A 130 12.39 -2.30 1.00
N GLU A 131 11.53 -1.29 0.90
CA GLU A 131 10.31 -1.19 1.71
C GLU A 131 9.30 -2.33 1.46
N LEU A 132 9.24 -2.88 0.25
CA LEU A 132 8.41 -4.05 0.00
C LEU A 132 8.88 -5.25 0.86
N GLU A 133 10.19 -5.39 1.03
CA GLU A 133 10.76 -6.46 1.85
C GLU A 133 10.45 -6.24 3.34
N THR A 134 10.56 -5.00 3.83
CA THR A 134 10.27 -4.70 5.25
C THR A 134 8.80 -4.91 5.59
N THR A 135 7.88 -4.49 4.69
CA THR A 135 6.43 -4.66 4.89
C THR A 135 5.97 -6.12 4.77
N THR A 136 6.79 -7.00 4.21
CA THR A 136 6.44 -8.42 3.97
C THR A 136 7.31 -9.43 4.72
N VAL A 137 8.31 -8.98 5.49
CA VAL A 137 9.33 -9.85 6.12
C VAL A 137 8.77 -10.97 7.00
N GLY A 138 7.60 -10.77 7.62
CA GLY A 138 6.94 -11.78 8.46
C GLY A 138 6.02 -12.75 7.72
N LEU A 139 5.77 -12.56 6.42
CA LEU A 139 4.88 -13.40 5.63
C LEU A 139 5.59 -14.66 5.17
N THR A 140 4.90 -15.79 5.09
CA THR A 140 5.35 -16.95 4.30
C THR A 140 5.26 -16.62 2.80
N ASN A 141 5.92 -17.41 1.94
CA ASN A 141 5.84 -17.20 0.49
C ASN A 141 4.39 -17.28 -0.03
N ALA A 142 3.58 -18.22 0.49
CA ALA A 142 2.17 -18.33 0.12
C ALA A 142 1.37 -17.10 0.56
N GLN A 143 1.57 -16.62 1.79
CA GLN A 143 0.91 -15.41 2.29
C GLN A 143 1.31 -14.17 1.48
N PHE A 144 2.59 -14.04 1.13
CA PHE A 144 3.08 -12.97 0.28
C PHE A 144 2.40 -12.98 -1.10
N VAL A 145 2.34 -14.14 -1.76
CA VAL A 145 1.69 -14.28 -3.08
C VAL A 145 0.22 -13.87 -3.00
N VAL A 146 -0.50 -14.32 -1.97
CA VAL A 146 -1.91 -13.96 -1.76
C VAL A 146 -2.08 -12.44 -1.62
N VAL A 147 -1.30 -11.81 -0.75
CA VAL A 147 -1.38 -10.36 -0.49
C VAL A 147 -1.07 -9.58 -1.76
N VAL A 148 -0.02 -9.95 -2.49
CA VAL A 148 0.41 -9.22 -3.69
C VAL A 148 -0.60 -9.36 -4.82
N ILE A 149 -1.15 -10.56 -5.07
CA ILE A 149 -2.20 -10.75 -6.09
C ILE A 149 -3.47 -9.97 -5.72
N GLN A 150 -3.89 -10.02 -4.46
CA GLN A 150 -5.06 -9.26 -4.01
C GLN A 150 -4.89 -7.76 -4.20
N ARG A 151 -3.68 -7.24 -3.94
CA ARG A 151 -3.36 -5.83 -4.20
C ARG A 151 -3.43 -5.51 -5.69
N PHE A 152 -2.75 -6.26 -6.55
CA PHE A 152 -2.66 -5.92 -7.98
C PHE A 152 -3.95 -6.18 -8.78
N PHE A 153 -4.69 -7.24 -8.46
CA PHE A 153 -5.84 -7.67 -9.27
C PHE A 153 -7.18 -7.44 -8.60
N HIS A 154 -7.21 -6.94 -7.34
CA HIS A 154 -8.43 -6.70 -6.57
C HIS A 154 -9.37 -7.91 -6.50
N ARG A 155 -8.80 -9.11 -6.51
CA ARG A 155 -9.54 -10.37 -6.37
C ARG A 155 -8.75 -11.37 -5.54
N ALA A 156 -9.45 -12.39 -5.03
CA ALA A 156 -8.77 -13.54 -4.46
C ALA A 156 -7.92 -14.25 -5.53
N PRO A 157 -6.71 -14.72 -5.17
CA PRO A 157 -5.93 -15.57 -6.06
C PRO A 157 -6.59 -16.94 -6.19
N THR A 158 -6.39 -17.59 -7.34
CA THR A 158 -6.77 -18.99 -7.51
C THR A 158 -5.75 -19.90 -6.80
N GLY A 159 -6.13 -21.16 -6.55
CA GLY A 159 -5.21 -22.15 -5.97
C GLY A 159 -3.95 -22.36 -6.83
N ASP A 160 -4.10 -22.32 -8.16
CA ASP A 160 -2.99 -22.47 -9.11
C ASP A 160 -2.03 -21.28 -9.07
N GLU A 161 -2.54 -20.05 -8.93
CA GLU A 161 -1.71 -18.86 -8.80
C GLU A 161 -0.89 -18.86 -7.51
N VAL A 162 -1.51 -19.23 -6.39
CA VAL A 162 -0.80 -19.36 -5.10
C VAL A 162 0.25 -20.46 -5.18
N SER A 163 -0.09 -21.63 -5.73
CA SER A 163 0.83 -22.75 -5.88
C SER A 163 2.03 -22.40 -6.76
N SER A 164 1.78 -21.83 -7.95
CA SER A 164 2.81 -21.42 -8.91
C SER A 164 3.72 -20.33 -8.34
N GLY A 165 3.16 -19.27 -7.75
CA GLY A 165 3.94 -18.20 -7.13
C GLY A 165 4.77 -18.69 -5.95
N THR A 166 4.19 -19.54 -5.09
CA THR A 166 4.91 -20.13 -3.95
C THR A 166 6.05 -21.01 -4.42
N PHE A 167 5.84 -21.80 -5.48
CA PHE A 167 6.89 -22.62 -6.08
C PHE A 167 8.03 -21.77 -6.64
N ALA A 168 7.73 -20.68 -7.36
CA ALA A 168 8.73 -19.77 -7.91
C ALA A 168 9.62 -19.15 -6.81
N LEU A 169 9.02 -18.70 -5.71
CA LEU A 169 9.74 -18.11 -4.58
C LEU A 169 10.55 -19.15 -3.80
N SER A 170 10.00 -20.35 -3.59
CA SER A 170 10.64 -21.39 -2.76
C SER A 170 11.81 -22.08 -3.46
N ARG A 171 11.81 -22.07 -4.80
CA ARG A 171 12.94 -22.56 -5.61
C ARG A 171 13.98 -21.48 -5.91
N HIS A 172 13.81 -20.27 -5.37
CA HIS A 172 14.65 -19.11 -5.66
C HIS A 172 14.74 -18.78 -7.16
N PHE A 173 13.71 -19.10 -7.95
CA PHE A 173 13.62 -18.66 -9.33
C PHE A 173 13.32 -17.17 -9.43
N ALA A 174 12.72 -16.60 -8.39
CA ALA A 174 12.51 -15.17 -8.22
C ALA A 174 12.66 -14.78 -6.74
N SER A 175 13.16 -13.56 -6.50
CA SER A 175 12.97 -12.88 -5.21
C SER A 175 11.54 -12.35 -5.09
N ARG A 176 11.13 -11.95 -3.88
CA ARG A 176 9.82 -11.32 -3.65
C ARG A 176 9.62 -10.05 -4.49
N PRO A 177 10.57 -9.10 -4.53
CA PRO A 177 10.50 -7.96 -5.43
C PRO A 177 10.37 -8.36 -6.91
N GLN A 178 11.15 -9.35 -7.37
CA GLN A 178 11.08 -9.83 -8.76
C GLN A 178 9.71 -10.45 -9.10
N TYR A 179 9.12 -11.19 -8.15
CA TYR A 179 7.77 -11.73 -8.33
C TYR A 179 6.72 -10.62 -8.40
N ALA A 180 6.75 -9.66 -7.47
CA ALA A 180 5.84 -8.52 -7.50
C ALA A 180 5.98 -7.70 -8.80
N ASP A 181 7.21 -7.45 -9.24
CA ASP A 181 7.52 -6.78 -10.51
C ASP A 181 6.93 -7.49 -11.74
N SER A 182 6.96 -8.83 -11.75
CA SER A 182 6.34 -9.61 -12.83
C SER A 182 4.81 -9.46 -12.86
N LEU A 183 4.18 -9.26 -11.69
CA LEU A 183 2.74 -9.01 -11.59
C LEU A 183 2.35 -7.61 -12.04
N VAL A 184 3.23 -6.62 -11.90
CA VAL A 184 3.02 -5.27 -12.46
C VAL A 184 2.83 -5.35 -13.98
N GLY A 185 3.71 -6.08 -14.68
CA GLY A 185 3.58 -6.27 -16.13
C GLY A 185 2.34 -7.08 -16.53
N ALA A 186 1.96 -8.08 -15.73
CA ALA A 186 0.73 -8.83 -15.96
C ALA A 186 -0.53 -7.97 -15.75
N ALA A 187 -0.54 -7.10 -14.74
CA ALA A 187 -1.62 -6.14 -14.49
C ALA A 187 -1.73 -5.14 -15.65
N GLU A 188 -0.61 -4.60 -16.13
CA GLU A 188 -0.57 -3.71 -17.29
C GLU A 188 -1.20 -4.38 -18.53
N PHE A 189 -0.84 -5.63 -18.81
CA PHE A 189 -1.43 -6.37 -19.93
C PHE A 189 -2.94 -6.62 -19.74
N ALA A 190 -3.37 -6.94 -18.52
CA ALA A 190 -4.79 -7.12 -18.21
C ALA A 190 -5.60 -5.82 -18.42
N LEU A 191 -5.00 -4.66 -18.15
CA LEU A 191 -5.62 -3.36 -18.35
C LEU A 191 -5.62 -2.94 -19.81
N ALA A 192 -4.52 -3.18 -20.52
CA ALA A 192 -4.44 -2.92 -21.96
C ALA A 192 -5.48 -3.75 -22.75
N SER A 193 -5.82 -4.94 -22.26
CA SER A 193 -6.87 -5.78 -22.84
C SER A 193 -8.30 -5.41 -22.42
N ASN A 194 -8.48 -4.56 -21.40
CA ASN A 194 -9.79 -4.11 -20.93
C ASN A 194 -9.81 -2.58 -20.69
N PRO A 195 -10.16 -1.77 -21.70
CA PRO A 195 -10.04 -0.31 -21.65
C PRO A 195 -10.97 0.34 -20.61
N GLU A 196 -12.04 -0.33 -20.18
CA GLU A 196 -12.91 0.16 -19.11
C GLU A 196 -12.18 0.24 -17.76
N HIS A 197 -11.12 -0.55 -17.59
CA HIS A 197 -10.26 -0.55 -16.40
C HIS A 197 -8.98 0.27 -16.59
N ALA A 198 -8.72 0.83 -17.77
CA ALA A 198 -7.49 1.56 -18.06
C ALA A 198 -7.26 2.79 -17.16
N TYR A 199 -8.31 3.29 -16.50
CA TYR A 199 -8.24 4.41 -15.55
C TYR A 199 -7.53 4.09 -14.23
N PHE A 200 -7.30 2.80 -13.93
CA PHE A 200 -6.61 2.41 -12.71
C PHE A 200 -5.09 2.65 -12.77
N PHE A 201 -4.56 3.06 -13.93
CA PHE A 201 -3.15 3.36 -14.15
C PHE A 201 -2.88 4.64 -14.93
#